data_AF-X1U101-F1
#
_entry.id   AF-X1U101-F1
#
_cell.length_a   1.000
_cell.length_b   1.000
_cell.length_c   1.000
_cell.angle_alpha   90.00
_cell.angle_beta   90.00
_cell.angle_gamma   90.00
#
_symmetry.space_group_name_H-M   'P 1'
#
loop_
_entity.id
_entity.type
_entity.pdbx_description
1 polymer ?
#
loop_
_entity_poly.entity_id
_entity_poly.type
_entity_poly.pdbx_seq_one_letter_code
_entity_poly.pdbx_strand_id
1 'polypeptide(L)'
;MISQSQFSKNRLLIETEVKVSLGDLRKDRKKSKHLAFRNGGTRYPARYFYFAVPREIANAAKIICDDFFPYAGILGSDGSNELGVLLYRTAKPLAGKKLTFPQALRMAFGQSATVCRLANKVEELTRVLKRKEQELKEYRDLKRLD
;
A
#
# COMPACT_ATOMS: atom_id res chain seq x y z
N MET A 1 3.93 -3.66 -6.05
CA MET A 1 2.94 -2.68 -5.56
C MET A 1 1.98 -3.43 -4.65
N ILE A 2 1.94 -3.07 -3.36
CA ILE A 2 0.96 -3.64 -2.43
C ILE A 2 -0.24 -2.71 -2.41
N SER A 3 -1.40 -3.25 -2.75
CA SER A 3 -2.69 -2.55 -2.65
C SER A 3 -3.54 -3.33 -1.67
N GLN A 4 -4.08 -2.64 -0.67
CA GLN A 4 -5.07 -3.17 0.25
C GLN A 4 -6.42 -2.55 -0.02
N SER A 5 -7.49 -3.31 0.23
CA SER A 5 -8.85 -2.83 0.13
C SER A 5 -9.60 -3.14 1.41
N GLN A 6 -10.17 -2.11 2.00
CA GLN A 6 -10.99 -2.21 3.19
C GLN A 6 -12.44 -1.92 2.82
N PHE A 7 -13.37 -2.65 3.44
CA PHE A 7 -14.79 -2.41 3.27
C PHE A 7 -15.30 -1.71 4.51
N SER A 8 -15.91 -0.54 4.35
CA SER A 8 -16.66 0.06 5.45
C SER A 8 -17.86 -0.82 5.82
N LYS A 9 -18.42 -0.62 7.02
CA LYS A 9 -19.69 -1.23 7.45
C LYS A 9 -20.82 -1.02 6.43
N ASN A 10 -20.73 0.04 5.61
CA ASN A 10 -21.68 0.38 4.55
C ASN A 10 -21.36 -0.24 3.19
N ARG A 11 -20.44 -1.21 3.08
CA ARG A 11 -19.98 -1.85 1.83
C ARG A 11 -19.39 -0.87 0.80
N LEU A 12 -18.87 0.25 1.29
CA LEU A 12 -18.06 1.16 0.48
C LEU A 12 -16.62 0.67 0.50
N LEU A 13 -16.01 0.64 -0.68
CA LEU A 13 -14.63 0.23 -0.86
C LEU A 13 -13.68 1.40 -0.59
N ILE A 14 -12.74 1.19 0.33
CA ILE A 14 -11.58 2.05 0.56
C ILE A 14 -10.38 1.32 -0.02
N GLU A 15 -9.73 1.89 -1.02
CA GLU A 15 -8.52 1.33 -1.61
C GLU A 15 -7.30 2.09 -1.09
N THR A 16 -6.27 1.35 -0.69
CA THR A 16 -5.02 1.91 -0.16
C THR A 16 -3.85 1.32 -0.93
N GLU A 17 -3.00 2.17 -1.52
CA GLU A 17 -1.75 1.73 -2.16
C GLU A 17 -0.52 2.16 -1.38
N VAL A 18 0.39 1.22 -1.14
CA VAL A 18 1.67 1.50 -0.47
C VAL A 18 2.70 2.02 -1.46
N LYS A 19 3.34 3.16 -1.15
CA LYS A 19 4.49 3.71 -1.88
C LYS A 19 5.64 3.95 -0.92
N VAL A 20 6.80 3.39 -1.23
CA VAL A 20 8.00 3.51 -0.39
C VAL A 20 8.86 4.74 -0.76
N SER A 21 8.55 5.40 -1.88
CA SER A 21 9.25 6.60 -2.33
C SER A 21 8.32 7.60 -3.03
N LEU A 22 8.69 8.88 -3.04
CA LEU A 22 8.00 9.90 -3.83
C LEU A 22 8.11 9.63 -5.34
N GLY A 23 9.19 8.95 -5.78
CA GLY A 23 9.36 8.54 -7.17
C GLY A 23 8.29 7.52 -7.60
N ASP A 24 8.01 6.53 -6.76
CA ASP A 24 6.94 5.56 -7.02
C ASP A 24 5.56 6.21 -7.06
N LEU A 25 5.30 7.16 -6.15
CA LEU A 25 4.08 7.97 -6.15
C LEU A 25 3.92 8.75 -7.47
N ARG A 26 4.97 9.41 -7.95
CA ARG A 26 4.93 10.20 -9.19
C ARG A 26 4.72 9.34 -10.43
N LYS A 27 5.32 8.15 -10.50
CA LYS A 27 5.15 7.21 -11.63
C LYS A 27 3.69 6.81 -11.84
N ASP A 28 2.91 6.77 -10.77
CA ASP A 28 1.52 6.38 -10.81
C ASP A 28 0.58 7.39 -11.50
N ARG A 29 1.03 8.63 -11.73
CA ARG A 29 0.26 9.67 -12.44
C ARG A 29 -0.27 9.19 -13.79
N LYS A 30 0.48 8.31 -14.47
CA LYS A 30 0.15 7.84 -15.83
C LYS A 30 -0.75 6.60 -15.83
N LYS A 31 -1.07 6.00 -14.69
CA LYS A 31 -1.89 4.78 -14.66
C LYS A 31 -3.35 5.09 -14.97
N SER A 32 -3.96 4.25 -15.79
CA SER A 32 -5.35 4.36 -16.23
C SER A 32 -6.35 4.52 -15.08
N LYS A 33 -6.12 3.84 -13.95
CA LYS A 33 -6.93 3.96 -12.75
C LYS A 33 -6.97 5.38 -12.18
N HIS A 34 -5.79 6.00 -12.02
CA HIS A 34 -5.70 7.35 -11.47
C HIS A 34 -6.25 8.41 -12.42
N LEU A 35 -6.08 8.20 -13.73
CA LEU A 35 -6.73 9.02 -14.75
C LEU A 35 -8.26 8.91 -14.68
N ALA A 36 -8.80 7.70 -14.51
CA ALA A 36 -10.24 7.50 -14.36
C ALA A 36 -10.79 8.16 -13.09
N PHE A 37 -10.10 8.02 -11.96
CA PHE A 37 -10.49 8.68 -10.71
C PHE A 37 -10.53 10.20 -10.82
N ARG A 38 -9.52 10.80 -11.46
CA ARG A 38 -9.45 12.26 -11.66
C ARG A 38 -10.60 12.77 -12.53
N ASN A 39 -11.00 12.01 -13.53
CA ASN A 39 -12.03 12.39 -14.49
C ASN A 39 -13.45 11.99 -14.03
N GLY A 40 -13.63 11.54 -12.79
CA GLY A 40 -14.94 11.13 -12.26
C GLY A 40 -15.48 9.80 -12.84
N GLY A 41 -14.61 8.97 -13.41
CA GLY A 41 -14.99 7.69 -14.01
C GLY A 41 -15.54 6.69 -12.98
N THR A 42 -16.52 5.89 -13.40
CA THR A 42 -17.19 4.86 -12.57
C THR A 42 -16.63 3.45 -12.76
N ARG A 43 -15.59 3.30 -13.60
CA ARG A 43 -14.97 2.01 -13.94
C ARG A 43 -14.43 1.27 -12.70
N TYR A 44 -14.03 1.99 -11.66
CA TYR A 44 -13.43 1.44 -10.47
C TYR A 44 -14.36 1.59 -9.26
N PRO A 45 -14.57 0.54 -8.45
CA PRO A 45 -15.55 0.55 -7.37
C PRO A 45 -15.13 1.34 -6.12
N ALA A 46 -13.87 1.81 -6.05
CA ALA A 46 -13.36 2.52 -4.89
C ALA A 46 -14.16 3.81 -4.64
N ARG A 47 -14.69 3.96 -3.43
CA ARG A 47 -15.35 5.19 -2.97
C ARG A 47 -14.34 6.15 -2.36
N TYR A 48 -13.30 5.63 -1.72
CA TYR A 48 -12.17 6.41 -1.22
C TYR A 48 -10.86 5.75 -1.64
N PHE A 49 -9.85 6.57 -1.88
CA PHE A 49 -8.51 6.11 -2.25
C PHE A 49 -7.47 6.79 -1.37
N TYR A 50 -6.54 6.00 -0.82
CA TYR A 50 -5.43 6.47 -0.01
C TYR A 50 -4.09 5.98 -0.58
N PHE A 51 -3.06 6.82 -0.48
CA PHE A 51 -1.69 6.33 -0.51
C PHE A 51 -1.20 6.15 0.92
N ALA A 52 -0.61 4.99 1.21
CA ALA A 52 0.14 4.74 2.42
C ALA A 52 1.63 4.91 2.13
N VAL A 53 2.31 5.75 2.90
CA VAL A 53 3.72 6.11 2.69
C VAL A 53 4.50 6.11 4.01
N PRO A 54 5.84 5.97 3.98
CA PRO A 54 6.68 6.26 5.13
C PRO A 54 6.39 7.64 5.71
N ARG A 55 6.36 7.74 7.04
CA ARG A 55 5.98 8.98 7.75
C ARG A 55 6.85 10.16 7.33
N GLU A 56 8.12 9.91 7.07
CA GLU A 56 9.16 10.87 6.70
C GLU A 56 8.82 11.57 5.38
N ILE A 57 8.08 10.91 4.49
CA ILE A 57 7.73 11.45 3.17
C ILE A 57 6.27 11.90 3.07
N ALA A 58 5.48 11.77 4.14
CA ALA A 58 4.02 11.99 4.11
C ALA A 58 3.63 13.44 3.76
N ASN A 59 4.33 14.44 4.32
CA ASN A 59 4.10 15.84 4.01
C ASN A 59 4.45 16.18 2.55
N ALA A 60 5.54 15.63 2.02
CA ALA A 60 5.91 15.81 0.62
C ALA A 60 4.91 15.09 -0.32
N ALA A 61 4.46 13.89 0.05
CA ALA A 61 3.44 13.15 -0.69
C ALA A 61 2.11 13.89 -0.74
N LYS A 62 1.72 14.59 0.34
CA LYS A 62 0.54 15.45 0.39
C LYS A 62 0.57 16.51 -0.70
N ILE A 63 1.68 17.23 -0.83
CA ILE A 63 1.88 18.28 -1.85
C ILE A 63 1.77 17.68 -3.26
N ILE A 64 2.45 16.55 -3.53
CA ILE A 64 2.36 15.85 -4.82
C ILE A 64 0.92 15.45 -5.16
N CYS A 65 0.14 15.03 -4.14
CA CYS A 65 -1.25 14.66 -4.35
C CYS A 65 -2.15 15.87 -4.61
N ASP A 66 -1.81 17.07 -4.17
CA ASP A 66 -2.60 18.27 -4.50
C ASP A 66 -2.59 18.50 -6.00
N ASP A 67 -1.45 18.27 -6.65
CA ASP A 67 -1.29 18.46 -8.09
C ASP A 67 -1.80 17.26 -8.91
N PHE A 68 -1.39 16.04 -8.55
CA PHE A 68 -1.56 14.88 -9.43
C PHE A 68 -2.70 13.95 -9.03
N PHE A 69 -3.11 13.98 -7.77
CA PHE A 69 -4.09 13.04 -7.21
C PHE A 69 -5.08 13.77 -6.29
N PRO A 70 -5.84 14.76 -6.81
CA PRO A 70 -6.65 15.68 -5.98
C PRO A 70 -7.71 14.97 -5.12
N TYR A 71 -8.08 13.73 -5.48
CA TYR A 71 -9.02 12.89 -4.75
C TYR A 71 -8.38 12.04 -3.65
N ALA A 72 -7.07 11.79 -3.70
CA ALA A 72 -6.41 10.81 -2.85
C ALA A 72 -6.17 11.37 -1.44
N GLY A 73 -6.32 10.53 -0.43
CA GLY A 73 -5.84 10.78 0.91
C GLY A 73 -4.42 10.25 1.13
N ILE A 74 -3.78 10.67 2.23
CA ILE A 74 -2.43 10.23 2.61
C ILE A 74 -2.47 9.66 4.03
N LEU A 75 -1.98 8.44 4.15
CA LEU A 75 -1.69 7.75 5.40
C LEU A 75 -0.16 7.66 5.56
N GLY A 76 0.36 8.12 6.69
CA GLY A 76 1.77 8.01 7.03
C GLY A 76 1.99 6.95 8.12
N SER A 77 2.94 6.06 7.93
CA SER A 77 3.29 5.02 8.90
C SER A 77 4.81 4.89 9.05
N ASP A 78 5.27 4.62 10.27
CA ASP A 78 6.66 4.27 10.59
C ASP A 78 6.87 2.74 10.59
N GLY A 79 5.80 1.95 10.43
CA GLY A 79 5.86 0.48 10.37
C GLY A 79 6.26 -0.18 11.70
N SER A 80 6.42 0.57 12.78
CA SER A 80 6.90 0.06 14.07
C SER A 80 5.78 -0.47 14.98
N ASN A 81 4.52 -0.16 14.68
CA ASN A 81 3.36 -0.64 15.43
C ASN A 81 2.19 -0.91 14.47
N GLU A 82 1.41 -1.96 14.75
CA GLU A 82 0.20 -2.35 14.01
C GLU A 82 -0.85 -1.22 13.95
N LEU A 83 -0.80 -0.30 14.91
CA LEU A 83 -1.68 0.89 14.99
C LEU A 83 -0.98 2.21 14.62
N GLY A 84 0.28 2.17 14.17
CA GLY A 84 1.14 3.33 13.92
C GLY A 84 0.81 4.18 12.68
N VAL A 85 -0.45 4.24 12.26
CA VAL A 85 -0.90 4.95 11.05
C VAL A 85 -1.51 6.29 11.40
N LEU A 86 -0.97 7.37 10.82
CA LEU A 86 -1.46 8.73 10.96
C LEU A 86 -2.07 9.26 9.65
N LEU A 87 -3.16 10.02 9.75
CA LEU A 87 -3.81 10.65 8.62
C LEU A 87 -3.18 12.03 8.34
N TYR A 88 -2.55 12.20 7.19
CA TYR A 88 -1.96 13.47 6.75
C TYR A 88 -2.86 14.24 5.78
N ARG A 89 -3.75 13.53 5.10
CA ARG A 89 -4.74 14.12 4.18
C ARG A 89 -5.96 13.23 4.05
N THR A 90 -7.13 13.82 4.23
CA THR A 90 -8.42 13.15 4.03
C THR A 90 -8.69 12.96 2.53
N ALA A 91 -9.11 11.75 2.14
CA ALA A 91 -9.51 11.46 0.77
C ALA A 91 -10.86 12.13 0.43
N LYS A 92 -11.02 12.53 -0.84
CA LYS A 92 -12.32 12.98 -1.36
C LYS A 92 -13.10 11.78 -1.90
N PRO A 93 -14.44 11.81 -1.82
CA PRO A 93 -15.27 10.76 -2.37
C PRO A 93 -15.12 10.65 -3.89
N LEU A 94 -14.88 9.44 -4.38
CA LEU A 94 -14.85 9.07 -5.79
C LEU A 94 -16.23 8.64 -6.28
N ALA A 95 -16.45 8.61 -7.60
CA ALA A 95 -17.71 8.15 -8.21
C ALA A 95 -18.03 6.66 -8.00
N GLY A 96 -17.16 5.92 -7.29
CA GLY A 96 -17.40 4.53 -6.92
C GLY A 96 -18.70 4.34 -6.15
N LYS A 97 -19.31 3.15 -6.33
CA LYS A 97 -20.62 2.81 -5.80
C LYS A 97 -20.54 1.85 -4.61
N LYS A 98 -21.61 1.80 -3.83
CA LYS A 98 -21.82 0.77 -2.82
C LYS A 98 -21.85 -0.61 -3.47
N LEU A 99 -21.04 -1.52 -2.96
CA LEU A 99 -20.97 -2.88 -3.47
C LEU A 99 -22.12 -3.72 -2.91
N THR A 100 -22.58 -4.69 -3.72
CA THR A 100 -23.46 -5.73 -3.20
C THR A 100 -22.67 -6.64 -2.26
N PHE A 101 -23.38 -7.37 -1.38
CA PHE A 101 -22.73 -8.28 -0.44
C PHE A 101 -21.87 -9.35 -1.15
N PRO A 102 -22.34 -10.01 -2.23
CA PRO A 102 -21.51 -10.96 -2.98
C PRO A 102 -20.27 -10.33 -3.62
N GLN A 103 -20.36 -9.07 -4.08
CA GLN A 103 -19.21 -8.35 -4.65
C GLN A 103 -18.16 -8.06 -3.58
N ALA A 104 -18.57 -7.52 -2.43
CA ALA A 104 -17.67 -7.23 -1.32
C ALA A 104 -16.99 -8.52 -0.80
N LEU A 105 -17.76 -9.60 -0.64
CA LEU A 105 -17.26 -10.89 -0.17
C LEU A 105 -16.21 -11.49 -1.12
N ARG A 106 -16.48 -11.52 -2.44
CA ARG A 106 -15.50 -11.99 -3.44
C ARG A 106 -14.20 -11.20 -3.41
N MET A 107 -14.29 -9.87 -3.30
CA MET A 107 -13.11 -9.02 -3.25
C MET A 107 -12.31 -9.25 -1.96
N ALA A 108 -12.97 -9.38 -0.81
CA ALA A 108 -12.31 -9.69 0.46
C ALA A 108 -11.54 -11.02 0.38
N PHE A 109 -12.15 -12.09 -0.13
CA PHE A 109 -11.47 -13.38 -0.29
C PHE A 109 -10.28 -13.32 -1.25
N GLY A 110 -10.39 -12.57 -2.35
CA GLY A 110 -9.27 -12.36 -3.28
C GLY A 110 -8.07 -11.67 -2.62
N GLN A 111 -8.30 -10.81 -1.63
CA GLN A 111 -7.23 -10.18 -0.87
C GLN A 111 -6.59 -11.11 0.16
N SER A 112 -7.38 -11.91 0.87
CA SER A 112 -6.85 -12.89 1.83
C SER A 112 -5.83 -13.82 1.18
N ALA A 113 -6.10 -14.29 -0.04
CA ALA A 113 -5.14 -15.11 -0.79
C ALA A 113 -3.82 -14.38 -1.11
N THR A 114 -3.88 -13.06 -1.34
CA THR A 114 -2.68 -12.25 -1.61
C THR A 114 -1.87 -12.00 -0.35
N VAL A 115 -2.54 -11.77 0.79
CA VAL A 115 -1.89 -11.62 2.10
C VAL A 115 -1.18 -12.92 2.49
N CYS A 116 -1.84 -14.08 2.34
CA CYS A 116 -1.19 -15.37 2.63
C CYS A 116 0.06 -15.61 1.76
N ARG A 117 0.00 -15.29 0.47
CA ARG A 117 1.18 -15.39 -0.41
C ARG A 117 2.33 -14.48 0.03
N LEU A 118 2.02 -13.25 0.46
CA LEU A 118 3.02 -12.31 0.96
C LEU A 118 3.65 -12.80 2.26
N ALA A 119 2.84 -13.30 3.21
CA ALA A 119 3.33 -13.84 4.47
C ALA A 119 4.33 -14.99 4.23
N ASN A 120 3.98 -15.94 3.35
CA ASN A 120 4.87 -17.04 2.99
C ASN A 120 6.18 -16.54 2.38
N LYS A 121 6.14 -15.50 1.52
CA LYS A 121 7.35 -14.97 0.90
C LYS A 121 8.24 -14.22 1.89
N VAL A 122 7.65 -13.49 2.83
CA VAL A 122 8.38 -12.81 3.91
C VAL A 122 9.06 -13.83 4.80
N GLU A 123 8.37 -14.91 5.16
CA GLU A 123 8.96 -16.00 5.94
C GLU A 123 10.15 -16.64 5.22
N GLU A 124 9.98 -16.96 3.92
CA GLU A 124 11.04 -17.51 3.07
C GLU A 124 12.27 -16.59 3.03
N LEU A 125 12.08 -15.30 2.74
CA LEU A 125 13.16 -14.31 2.67
C LEU A 125 13.86 -14.14 4.02
N THR A 126 13.11 -14.14 5.12
CA THR A 126 13.66 -14.03 6.48
C THR A 126 14.58 -15.22 6.79
N ARG A 127 14.21 -16.44 6.38
CA ARG A 127 15.06 -17.63 6.56
C ARG A 127 16.34 -17.55 5.73
N VAL A 128 16.26 -17.08 4.48
CA VAL A 128 17.42 -16.90 3.61
C VAL A 128 18.39 -15.88 4.18
N LEU A 129 17.86 -14.75 4.68
CA LEU A 129 18.66 -13.67 5.22
C LEU A 129 19.47 -14.13 6.45
N LYS A 130 18.82 -14.86 7.39
CA LYS A 130 19.50 -15.48 8.54
C LYS A 130 20.63 -16.42 8.13
N ARG A 131 20.41 -17.26 7.12
CA ARG A 131 21.44 -18.18 6.61
C ARG A 131 22.64 -17.41 6.05
N LYS A 132 22.38 -16.35 5.28
CA LYS A 132 23.43 -15.50 4.71
C LYS A 132 24.22 -14.75 5.77
N GLU A 133 23.58 -14.27 6.82
CA GLU A 133 24.27 -13.65 7.96
C GLU A 133 25.21 -14.65 8.65
N GLN A 134 24.79 -15.91 8.77
CA GLN A 134 25.62 -16.96 9.36
C GLN A 134 26.82 -17.33 8.49
N GLU A 135 26.61 -17.53 7.18
CA GLU A 135 27.71 -17.74 6.22
C GLU A 135 28.70 -16.56 6.23
N LEU A 136 28.20 -15.32 6.33
CA LEU A 136 29.04 -14.13 6.38
C LEU A 136 29.85 -14.05 7.67
N LYS A 137 29.29 -14.52 8.79
CA LYS A 137 29.98 -14.62 10.08
C LYS A 137 31.10 -15.65 10.01
N GLU A 138 30.80 -16.85 9.51
CA GLU A 138 31.79 -17.94 9.33
C GLU A 138 32.95 -17.49 8.44
N TYR A 139 32.65 -16.81 7.32
CA TYR A 139 33.68 -16.25 6.44
C TYR A 139 34.56 -15.19 7.14
N ARG A 140 33.96 -14.31 7.97
CA ARG A 140 34.70 -13.30 8.74
C ARG A 140 35.57 -13.93 9.81
N ASP A 141 35.11 -14.99 10.45
CA ASP A 141 35.86 -15.70 11.49
C ASP A 141 37.05 -16.47 10.87
N LEU A 142 36.87 -17.11 9.71
CA LEU A 142 37.95 -17.71 8.93
C LEU A 142 39.02 -16.68 8.52
N LYS A 143 38.61 -15.51 8.02
CA LYS A 143 39.53 -14.41 7.65
C LYS A 143 40.30 -13.79 8.80
N ARG A 144 39.94 -14.06 10.06
CA ARG A 144 40.68 -13.60 11.24
C ARG A 144 41.73 -14.62 11.72
N LEU A 145 41.69 -15.84 11.17
CA LEU A 145 42.63 -16.92 11.49
C LEU A 145 43.77 -17.02 10.46
N ASP A 146 43.62 -16.36 9.30
CA ASP A 146 44.69 -16.04 8.33
C ASP A 146 45.43 -14.75 8.71
#